data_AF-A0A941VU71-F1
#
_entry.id   AF-A0A941VU71-F1
#
_cell.length_a   1.000
_cell.length_b   1.000
_cell.length_c   1.000
_cell.angle_alpha   90.00
_cell.angle_beta   90.00
_cell.angle_gamma   90.00
#
_symmetry.space_group_name_H-M   'P 1'
#
loop_
_entity.id
_entity.type
_entity.pdbx_description
1 polymer ?
#
loop_
_entity_poly.entity_id
_entity_poly.type
_entity_poly.pdbx_seq_one_letter_code
_entity_poly.pdbx_strand_id
1 'polypeptide(L)'
;METPRKIGNCETEEKSLKIRGRHFTLLAPKSIEEYINSKDPLQDFPLWAKAWEASWVLADFLGGLPTEPGKRFLEIGCGLGLVGVVAASFGHKIVMTEHNPDAIQFARANAELNHCSDVEV
;
A
#
# COMPACT_ATOMS: atom_id res chain seq x y z
N MET A 1 -15.56 -20.72 1.25
CA MET A 1 -15.69 -19.45 1.97
C MET A 1 -14.31 -19.12 2.50
N GLU A 2 -13.64 -18.11 1.94
CA GLU A 2 -12.35 -17.65 2.45
C GLU A 2 -12.58 -16.98 3.80
N THR A 3 -11.77 -17.34 4.79
CA THR A 3 -11.79 -16.71 6.11
C THR A 3 -11.39 -15.23 5.93
N PRO A 4 -12.17 -14.26 6.44
CA PRO A 4 -11.81 -12.85 6.29
C PRO A 4 -10.44 -12.60 6.94
N ARG A 5 -9.49 -12.10 6.15
CA ARG A 5 -8.22 -11.63 6.69
C ARG A 5 -8.50 -10.40 7.57
N LYS A 6 -7.81 -10.35 8.70
CA LYS A 6 -7.87 -9.23 9.64
C LYS A 6 -6.48 -8.66 9.82
N ILE A 7 -6.38 -7.34 9.83
CA ILE A 7 -5.19 -6.62 10.28
C ILE A 7 -5.60 -5.93 11.57
N GLY A 8 -5.04 -6.40 12.70
CA GLY A 8 -5.56 -6.06 14.02
C GLY A 8 -7.02 -6.49 14.17
N ASN A 9 -7.90 -5.54 14.48
CA ASN A 9 -9.34 -5.79 14.59
C ASN A 9 -10.12 -5.50 13.30
N CYS A 10 -9.47 -4.92 12.29
CA CYS A 10 -10.12 -4.46 11.06
C CYS A 10 -10.36 -5.60 10.08
N GLU A 11 -11.59 -5.72 9.55
CA GLU A 11 -11.85 -6.58 8.41
C GLU A 11 -11.30 -5.98 7.11
N THR A 12 -10.62 -6.81 6.33
CA THR A 12 -10.00 -6.35 5.08
C THR A 12 -10.73 -6.87 3.84
N GLU A 13 -10.73 -6.07 2.78
CA GLU A 13 -11.01 -6.51 1.41
C GLU A 13 -9.72 -6.63 0.61
N GLU A 14 -9.70 -7.56 -0.34
CA GLU A 14 -8.57 -7.76 -1.24
C GLU A 14 -8.86 -7.10 -2.59
N LYS A 15 -7.88 -6.36 -3.12
CA LYS A 15 -7.90 -5.82 -4.48
C LYS A 15 -6.76 -6.45 -5.26
N SER A 16 -7.11 -7.29 -6.21
CA SER A 16 -6.15 -7.91 -7.11
C SER A 16 -5.88 -7.01 -8.30
N LEU A 17 -4.61 -6.87 -8.67
CA LEU A 17 -4.20 -6.07 -9.79
C LEU A 17 -3.05 -6.69 -10.55
N LYS A 18 -2.92 -6.30 -11.82
CA LYS A 18 -1.84 -6.75 -12.69
C LYS A 18 -1.08 -5.55 -13.24
N ILE A 19 0.21 -5.48 -12.91
CA ILE A 19 1.12 -4.44 -13.41
C ILE A 19 2.23 -5.14 -14.18
N ARG A 20 2.35 -4.80 -15.47
CA ARG A 20 3.38 -5.31 -16.39
C ARG A 20 3.65 -6.82 -16.30
N GLY A 21 2.58 -7.60 -16.22
CA GLY A 21 2.65 -9.07 -16.19
C GLY A 21 2.74 -9.71 -14.80
N ARG A 22 2.98 -8.93 -13.74
CA ARG A 22 3.01 -9.41 -12.35
C ARG A 22 1.67 -9.18 -11.68
N HIS A 23 1.26 -10.12 -10.83
CA HIS A 23 0.04 -10.00 -10.04
C HIS A 23 0.39 -9.47 -8.66
N PHE A 24 -0.44 -8.57 -8.15
CA PHE A 24 -0.35 -8.05 -6.81
C PHE A 24 -1.71 -8.18 -6.14
N THR A 25 -1.69 -8.39 -4.83
CA THR A 25 -2.88 -8.32 -3.99
C THR A 25 -2.69 -7.21 -2.98
N LEU A 26 -3.65 -6.30 -2.90
CA LEU A 26 -3.64 -5.18 -1.98
C LEU A 26 -4.79 -5.33 -0.99
N LEU A 27 -4.47 -5.45 0.29
CA LEU A 27 -5.41 -5.38 1.40
C LEU A 27 -5.76 -3.91 1.65
N ALA A 28 -7.05 -3.66 1.80
CA ALA A 28 -7.62 -2.39 2.23
C ALA A 28 -8.67 -2.67 3.33
N PRO A 29 -8.98 -1.72 4.23
CA PRO A 29 -10.07 -1.90 5.17
C PRO A 29 -11.42 -1.98 4.41
N LYS A 30 -12.31 -2.90 4.81
CA LYS A 30 -13.65 -3.02 4.20
C LYS A 30 -14.53 -1.80 4.45
N SER A 31 -14.34 -1.15 5.60
CA SER A 31 -15.07 0.04 6.01
C SER A 31 -14.09 1.04 6.60
N ILE A 32 -14.35 2.32 6.33
CA ILE A 32 -13.60 3.43 6.91
C ILE A 32 -14.24 3.94 8.21
N GLU A 33 -15.44 3.48 8.55
CA GLU A 33 -16.23 4.00 9.68
C GLU A 33 -15.47 3.94 11.02
N GLU A 34 -14.69 2.88 11.23
CA GLU A 34 -13.86 2.69 12.43
C GLU A 34 -12.73 3.72 12.56
N TYR A 35 -12.35 4.37 11.45
CA TYR A 35 -11.27 5.35 11.38
C TYR A 35 -11.78 6.78 11.28
N ILE A 36 -13.10 7.01 11.23
CA ILE A 36 -13.68 8.35 11.18
C ILE A 36 -13.90 8.86 12.60
N ASN A 37 -13.39 10.05 12.89
CA ASN A 37 -13.68 10.73 14.14
C ASN A 37 -15.18 11.12 14.21
N SER A 38 -15.90 10.58 15.19
CA SER A 38 -17.34 10.79 15.34
C SER A 38 -17.74 12.22 15.73
N LYS A 39 -16.82 13.00 16.31
CA LYS A 39 -17.06 14.39 16.74
C LYS A 39 -16.68 15.41 15.68
N ASP A 40 -15.66 15.10 14.87
CA ASP A 40 -15.23 15.91 13.74
C ASP A 40 -14.83 14.98 12.59
N PRO A 41 -15.77 14.62 11.71
CA PRO A 41 -15.51 13.66 10.64
C PRO A 41 -14.43 14.10 9.64
N LEU A 42 -14.11 15.40 9.54
CA LEU A 42 -13.10 15.88 8.61
C LEU A 42 -11.69 15.82 9.19
N GLN A 43 -11.56 15.75 10.51
CA GLN A 43 -10.28 15.59 11.18
C GLN A 43 -9.69 14.21 10.89
N ASP A 44 -8.49 14.19 10.30
CA ASP A 44 -7.73 12.98 9.97
C ASP A 44 -8.52 11.94 9.16
N PHE A 45 -9.41 12.40 8.28
CA PHE A 45 -10.23 11.53 7.44
C PHE A 45 -9.34 10.50 6.70
N PRO A 46 -9.68 9.20 6.71
CA PRO A 46 -8.78 8.11 6.34
C PRO A 46 -8.61 7.96 4.82
N LEU A 47 -8.06 8.97 4.16
CA LEU A 47 -7.78 8.97 2.71
C LEU A 47 -6.77 7.87 2.33
N TRP A 48 -5.94 7.44 3.27
CA TRP A 48 -4.98 6.35 3.13
C TRP A 48 -5.64 5.00 2.86
N ALA A 49 -6.91 4.81 3.25
CA ALA A 49 -7.63 3.55 3.14
C ALA A 49 -8.03 3.17 1.70
N LYS A 50 -7.83 4.09 0.75
CA LYS A 50 -8.11 3.89 -0.68
C LYS A 50 -6.81 3.87 -1.48
N ALA A 51 -6.68 2.90 -2.39
CA ALA A 51 -5.72 2.99 -3.49
C ALA A 51 -6.23 3.98 -4.55
N TRP A 52 -5.66 5.18 -4.56
CA TRP A 52 -6.02 6.24 -5.50
C TRP A 52 -5.54 5.93 -6.92
N GLU A 53 -6.32 6.33 -7.92
CA GLU A 53 -6.11 6.07 -9.34
C GLU A 53 -4.70 6.50 -9.81
N ALA A 54 -4.18 7.61 -9.28
CA ALA A 54 -2.83 8.09 -9.54
C ALA A 54 -1.73 7.10 -9.09
N SER A 55 -1.94 6.38 -7.98
CA SER A 55 -1.00 5.37 -7.48
C SER A 55 -0.82 4.22 -8.48
N TRP A 56 -1.88 3.85 -9.21
CA TRP A 56 -1.81 2.79 -10.23
C TRP A 56 -0.94 3.21 -11.41
N VAL A 57 -1.11 4.46 -11.86
CA VAL A 57 -0.31 5.04 -12.95
C VAL A 57 1.15 5.15 -12.55
N LEU A 58 1.43 5.62 -11.33
CA LEU A 58 2.80 5.74 -10.83
C LEU A 58 3.47 4.37 -10.63
N ALA A 59 2.72 3.38 -10.13
CA ALA A 59 3.22 2.03 -9.95
C ALA A 59 3.58 1.36 -11.30
N ASP A 60 2.73 1.50 -12.32
CA ASP A 60 3.07 1.00 -13.67
C ASP A 60 4.28 1.71 -14.27
N PHE A 61 4.36 3.03 -14.10
CA PHE A 61 5.51 3.81 -14.54
C PHE A 61 6.81 3.31 -13.91
N LEU A 62 6.86 3.16 -12.57
CA LEU A 62 8.06 2.66 -11.88
C LEU A 62 8.39 1.22 -12.25
N GLY A 63 7.39 0.35 -12.46
CA GLY A 63 7.61 -1.01 -12.94
C GLY A 63 8.18 -1.07 -14.36
N GLY A 64 8.04 0.01 -15.14
CA GLY A 64 8.64 0.16 -16.47
C GLY A 64 10.03 0.79 -16.48
N LEU A 65 10.46 1.41 -15.37
CA LEU A 65 11.78 2.01 -15.28
C LEU A 65 12.87 0.94 -15.09
N PRO A 66 14.01 1.06 -15.79
CA PRO A 66 15.16 0.23 -15.50
C PRO A 66 15.65 0.48 -14.07
N THR A 67 16.09 -0.59 -13.41
CA THR A 67 16.75 -0.45 -12.11
C THR A 67 18.16 0.07 -12.31
N GLU A 68 18.56 1.04 -11.49
CA GLU A 68 19.89 1.64 -11.52
C GLU A 68 20.63 1.32 -10.22
N PRO A 69 21.82 0.68 -10.27
CA PRO A 69 22.60 0.40 -9.07
C PRO A 69 22.85 1.67 -8.23
N GLY A 70 22.54 1.61 -6.95
CA GLY A 70 22.75 2.71 -6.00
C GLY A 70 21.62 3.76 -5.97
N LYS A 71 20.70 3.76 -6.93
CA LYS A 71 19.53 4.64 -6.90
C LYS A 71 18.58 4.22 -5.78
N ARG A 72 18.08 5.20 -5.03
CA ARG A 72 17.15 5.01 -3.91
C ARG A 72 15.97 5.95 -4.06
N PHE A 73 14.78 5.46 -3.74
CA PHE A 73 13.54 6.22 -3.73
C PHE A 73 13.04 6.41 -2.30
N LEU A 74 12.35 7.52 -2.07
CA LEU A 74 11.55 7.79 -0.88
C LEU A 74 10.12 8.05 -1.35
N GLU A 75 9.17 7.28 -0.87
CA GLU A 75 7.74 7.51 -1.09
C GLU A 75 7.16 8.23 0.12
N ILE A 76 6.48 9.36 -0.12
CA ILE A 76 5.83 10.16 0.91
C ILE A 76 4.33 10.03 0.74
N GLY A 77 3.64 9.56 1.78
CA GLY A 77 2.20 9.33 1.74
C GLY A 77 1.86 8.02 1.04
N CYS A 78 2.48 6.91 1.45
CA CYS A 78 2.33 5.63 0.75
C CYS A 78 0.93 5.00 0.90
N GLY A 79 0.14 5.44 1.88
CA GLY A 79 -1.16 4.85 2.19
C GLY A 79 -1.07 3.33 2.37
N LEU A 80 -1.76 2.57 1.53
CA LEU A 80 -1.73 1.10 1.52
C LEU A 80 -0.42 0.48 1.00
N GLY A 81 0.53 1.28 0.50
CA GLY A 81 1.85 0.83 0.05
C GLY A 81 1.93 0.34 -1.40
N LEU A 82 0.90 0.59 -2.23
CA LEU A 82 0.84 0.06 -3.59
C LEU A 82 2.09 0.38 -4.43
N VAL A 83 2.52 1.64 -4.46
CA VAL A 83 3.61 2.09 -5.34
C VAL A 83 4.93 1.51 -4.86
N GLY A 84 5.25 1.63 -3.57
CA GLY A 84 6.49 1.10 -3.01
C GLY A 84 6.60 -0.41 -3.13
N VAL A 85 5.51 -1.17 -2.89
CA VAL A 85 5.49 -2.62 -3.08
C VAL A 85 5.76 -3.00 -4.55
N VAL A 86 5.10 -2.31 -5.49
CA VAL A 86 5.33 -2.57 -6.91
C VAL A 86 6.77 -2.24 -7.28
N ALA A 87 7.27 -1.06 -6.91
CA ALA A 87 8.64 -0.64 -7.20
C ALA A 87 9.67 -1.63 -6.65
N ALA A 88 9.51 -2.06 -5.39
CA ALA A 88 10.38 -3.04 -4.77
C ALA A 88 10.35 -4.39 -5.48
N SER A 89 9.17 -4.87 -5.89
CA SER A 89 9.07 -6.12 -6.63
C SER A 89 9.87 -6.07 -7.93
N PHE A 90 9.92 -4.92 -8.61
CA PHE A 90 10.71 -4.71 -9.83
C PHE A 90 12.20 -4.45 -9.56
N GLY A 91 12.65 -4.51 -8.30
CA GLY A 91 14.04 -4.43 -7.88
C GLY A 91 14.52 -3.02 -7.54
N HIS A 92 13.63 -2.03 -7.45
CA HIS A 92 13.99 -0.69 -7.00
C HIS A 92 14.23 -0.69 -5.49
N LYS A 93 15.24 0.07 -5.03
CA LYS A 93 15.44 0.33 -3.60
C LYS A 93 14.57 1.50 -3.19
N ILE A 94 13.55 1.26 -2.38
CA ILE A 94 12.57 2.26 -1.95
C ILE A 94 12.32 2.17 -0.45
N VAL A 95 12.10 3.33 0.18
CA VAL A 95 11.57 3.46 1.54
C VAL A 95 10.19 4.08 1.43
N MET A 96 9.19 3.45 2.04
CA MET A 96 7.83 3.97 2.13
C MET A 96 7.67 4.79 3.42
N THR A 97 6.92 5.88 3.38
CA THR A 97 6.60 6.67 4.58
C THR A 97 5.14 7.06 4.57
N GLU A 98 4.53 7.05 5.75
CA GLU A 98 3.16 7.46 5.99
C GLU A 98 3.02 7.98 7.42
N HIS A 99 2.15 8.97 7.64
CA HIS A 99 1.96 9.54 8.97
C HIS A 99 1.00 8.71 9.82
N ASN A 100 0.05 8.00 9.19
CA ASN A 100 -1.00 7.28 9.87
C ASN A 100 -0.50 5.87 10.27
N PRO A 101 -0.48 5.52 11.58
CA PRO A 101 0.01 4.22 12.02
C PRO A 101 -0.80 3.02 11.52
N ASP A 102 -2.10 3.17 11.29
CA ASP A 102 -2.93 2.11 10.73
C ASP A 102 -2.57 1.87 9.27
N ALA A 103 -2.38 2.94 8.49
CA ALA A 103 -1.89 2.83 7.12
C ALA A 103 -0.54 2.10 7.02
N ILE A 104 0.40 2.38 7.95
CA ILE A 104 1.68 1.66 8.04
C ILE A 104 1.48 0.16 8.25
N GLN A 105 0.51 -0.26 9.07
CA GLN A 105 0.22 -1.68 9.26
C GLN A 105 -0.28 -2.34 7.97
N PHE A 106 -1.15 -1.66 7.23
CA PHE A 106 -1.61 -2.14 5.92
C PHE A 106 -0.47 -2.17 4.90
N ALA A 107 0.36 -1.14 4.82
CA ALA A 107 1.51 -1.09 3.92
C ALA A 107 2.49 -2.23 4.17
N ARG A 108 2.80 -2.54 5.43
CA ARG A 108 3.66 -3.68 5.81
C ARG A 108 3.03 -5.02 5.46
N ALA A 109 1.75 -5.21 5.78
CA ALA A 109 1.03 -6.44 5.43
C ALA A 109 0.97 -6.64 3.91
N ASN A 110 0.78 -5.57 3.14
CA ASN A 110 0.80 -5.61 1.68
C ASN A 110 2.18 -5.89 1.13
N ALA A 111 3.24 -5.35 1.73
CA ALA A 111 4.61 -5.70 1.36
C ALA A 111 4.88 -7.18 1.59
N GLU A 112 4.52 -7.73 2.75
CA GLU A 112 4.66 -9.15 3.06
C GLU A 112 3.86 -10.03 2.09
N LEU A 113 2.59 -9.70 1.84
CA LEU A 113 1.69 -10.44 0.94
C LEU A 113 2.23 -10.54 -0.49
N ASN A 114 2.99 -9.54 -0.93
CA ASN A 114 3.59 -9.49 -2.26
C ASN A 114 5.09 -9.83 -2.25
N HIS A 115 5.56 -10.55 -1.23
CA HIS A 115 6.94 -11.04 -1.10
C HIS A 115 8.00 -9.93 -1.12
N CYS A 116 7.66 -8.77 -0.58
CA CYS A 116 8.50 -7.58 -0.47
C CYS A 116 8.70 -7.19 1.01
N SER A 117 8.81 -8.16 1.93
CA SER A 117 8.92 -7.95 3.38
C SER A 117 10.16 -7.15 3.81
N ASP A 118 11.18 -7.09 2.97
CA ASP A 118 12.44 -6.38 3.25
C ASP A 118 12.35 -4.88 2.92
N VAL A 119 11.23 -4.41 2.37
CA VAL A 119 11.02 -2.97 2.10
C VAL A 119 10.85 -2.24 3.43
N GLU A 120 11.60 -1.16 3.59
CA GLU A 120 11.50 -0.28 4.75
C GLU A 120 10.22 0.57 4.65
N VAL A 121 9.43 0.57 5.74
CA VAL A 121 8.14 1.26 5.89
C VAL A 121 8.06 1.93 7.24
#